data_AF-A0A931B0D6-F1
#
_entry.id   AF-A0A931B0D6-F1
#
_cell.length_a   1.000
_cell.length_b   1.000
_cell.length_c   1.000
_cell.angle_alpha   90.00
_cell.angle_beta   90.00
_cell.angle_gamma   90.00
#
_symmetry.space_group_name_H-M   'P 1'
#
loop_
_entity.id
_entity.type
_entity.pdbx_description
1 polymer ?
#
loop_
_entity_poly.entity_id
_entity_poly.type
_entity_poly.pdbx_seq_one_letter_code
_entity_poly.pdbx_strand_id
1 'polypeptide(L)'
;MITLSRLIFVIPTIIIVPIICYLINWNKERLFLAFLTLPAMFFLYKVLNYQYFESNQLFITELIGFILSLFLPIAYLVYLNKKH
;
A
#
# COMPACT_ATOMS: atom_id res chain seq x y z
N MET A 1 22.83 9.81 0.93
CA MET A 1 22.58 9.03 -0.30
C MET A 1 21.16 8.44 -0.36
N ILE A 2 20.53 8.06 0.76
CA ILE A 2 19.13 7.55 0.81
C ILE A 2 18.06 8.58 0.41
N THR A 3 18.31 9.88 0.57
CA THR A 3 17.34 10.94 0.25
C THR A 3 17.07 11.08 -1.25
N LEU A 4 18.09 10.88 -2.08
CA LEU A 4 18.00 11.01 -3.55
C LEU A 4 17.27 9.81 -4.17
N SER A 5 17.59 8.59 -3.74
CA SER A 5 16.85 7.40 -4.16
C SER A 5 15.37 7.51 -3.78
N ARG A 6 15.09 8.00 -2.58
CA ARG A 6 13.72 8.22 -2.12
C ARG A 6 12.95 9.23 -2.98
N LEU A 7 13.58 10.35 -3.36
CA LEU A 7 12.97 11.35 -4.26
C LEU A 7 12.65 10.76 -5.64
N ILE A 8 13.54 9.95 -6.20
CA ILE A 8 13.35 9.29 -7.50
C ILE A 8 12.14 8.36 -7.51
N PHE A 9 11.80 7.73 -6.37
CA PHE A 9 10.60 6.90 -6.27
C PHE A 9 9.34 7.69 -5.85
N VAL A 10 9.48 8.72 -5.03
CA VAL A 10 8.34 9.50 -4.52
C VAL A 10 7.73 10.39 -5.60
N ILE A 11 8.54 11.08 -6.42
CA ILE A 11 8.04 11.99 -7.46
C ILE A 11 7.14 11.26 -8.48
N PRO A 12 7.57 10.12 -9.08
CA PRO A 12 6.71 9.37 -9.98
C PRO A 12 5.45 8.86 -9.27
N THR A 13 5.57 8.40 -8.03
CA THR A 13 4.42 7.89 -7.27
C THR A 13 3.36 8.97 -7.07
N ILE A 14 3.76 10.19 -6.70
CA ILE A 14 2.85 11.32 -6.51
C ILE A 14 2.14 11.73 -7.81
N ILE A 15 2.76 11.52 -8.97
CA ILE A 15 2.17 11.86 -10.28
C ILE A 15 1.28 10.72 -10.78
N ILE A 16 1.74 9.47 -10.67
CA ILE A 16 1.08 8.28 -11.21
C ILE A 16 -0.19 7.94 -10.42
N VAL A 17 -0.15 8.02 -9.08
CA VAL A 17 -1.31 7.70 -8.23
C VAL A 17 -2.56 8.51 -8.60
N PRO A 18 -2.54 9.85 -8.68
CA PRO A 18 -3.72 10.62 -9.06
C PRO A 18 -4.17 10.37 -10.49
N ILE A 19 -3.25 10.10 -11.44
CA ILE A 19 -3.61 9.72 -12.82
C ILE A 19 -4.37 8.40 -12.81
N ILE A 20 -3.87 7.39 -12.09
CA ILE A 20 -4.57 6.10 -11.95
C ILE A 20 -5.94 6.31 -11.30
N CYS A 21 -6.01 7.08 -10.22
CA CYS A 21 -7.27 7.41 -9.56
C CYS A 21 -8.25 8.13 -10.50
N TYR A 22 -7.78 9.01 -11.38
CA TYR A 22 -8.62 9.69 -12.36
C TYR A 22 -9.13 8.74 -13.45
N LEU A 23 -8.30 7.80 -13.90
CA LEU A 23 -8.65 6.85 -14.95
C LEU A 23 -9.53 5.69 -14.45
N ILE A 24 -9.52 5.39 -13.15
CA ILE A 24 -10.39 4.37 -12.57
C ILE A 24 -11.85 4.84 -12.66
N ASN A 25 -12.68 4.06 -13.34
CA ASN A 25 -14.12 4.23 -13.26
C ASN A 25 -14.60 3.77 -11.86
N TRP A 26 -14.77 4.72 -10.95
CA TRP A 26 -15.11 4.43 -9.56
C TRP A 26 -16.51 3.85 -9.43
N ASN A 27 -16.60 2.70 -8.77
CA ASN A 27 -17.86 2.12 -8.31
C ASN A 27 -17.76 1.86 -6.80
N LYS A 28 -18.88 1.51 -6.16
CA LYS A 28 -18.93 1.27 -4.71
C LYS A 28 -17.94 0.18 -4.27
N GLU A 29 -17.79 -0.86 -5.09
CA GLU A 29 -16.90 -1.99 -4.80
C GLU A 29 -15.42 -1.59 -4.88
N ARG A 30 -15.02 -0.83 -5.90
CA ARG A 30 -13.65 -0.30 -6.08
C ARG A 30 -13.29 0.73 -5.01
N LEU A 31 -14.24 1.56 -4.58
CA LEU A 31 -14.05 2.47 -3.44
C LEU A 31 -13.78 1.68 -2.16
N PHE A 32 -14.57 0.64 -1.89
CA PHE A 32 -14.36 -0.21 -0.72
C PHE A 32 -13.03 -0.96 -0.77
N LEU A 33 -12.64 -1.44 -1.96
CA LEU A 33 -11.36 -2.08 -2.19
C LEU A 33 -10.19 -1.10 -1.95
N ALA A 34 -10.29 0.14 -2.42
CA ALA A 34 -9.29 1.18 -2.15
C ALA A 34 -9.21 1.56 -0.67
N PHE A 35 -10.33 1.46 0.07
CA PHE A 35 -10.31 1.63 1.52
C PHE A 35 -9.59 0.47 2.21
N LEU A 36 -9.82 -0.77 1.78
CA LEU A 36 -9.15 -1.96 2.30
C LEU A 36 -7.64 -1.99 2.04
N THR A 37 -7.13 -1.24 1.06
CA THR A 37 -5.69 -1.11 0.81
C THR A 37 -5.00 -0.06 1.68
N LEU A 38 -5.74 0.80 2.40
CA LEU A 38 -5.16 1.82 3.29
C LEU A 38 -4.23 1.24 4.38
N PRO A 39 -4.60 0.14 5.08
CA PRO A 39 -3.70 -0.47 6.07
C PRO A 39 -2.40 -0.96 5.43
N ALA A 40 -2.45 -1.51 4.22
CA ALA A 40 -1.26 -1.95 3.49
C ALA A 40 -0.37 -0.77 3.09
N MET A 41 -0.95 0.35 2.65
CA MET A 41 -0.19 1.57 2.37
C MET A 41 0.49 2.14 3.62
N PHE A 42 -0.16 2.05 4.79
CA PHE A 42 0.43 2.50 6.06
C PHE A 42 1.67 1.68 6.44
N PHE A 43 1.57 0.34 6.43
CA PHE A 43 2.72 -0.52 6.72
C PHE A 43 3.82 -0.41 5.65
N LEU A 44 3.45 -0.29 4.37
CA LEU A 44 4.40 -0.05 3.29
C LEU A 44 5.19 1.25 3.51
N TYR A 45 4.51 2.33 3.92
CA TYR A 45 5.18 3.58 4.26
C TYR A 45 6.19 3.37 5.37
N LYS A 46 5.83 2.66 6.46
CA LYS A 46 6.77 2.38 7.55
C LYS A 46 7.97 1.55 7.11
N VAL A 47 7.76 0.49 6.33
CA VAL A 47 8.83 -0.37 5.79
C VAL A 47 9.78 0.43 4.89
N LEU A 48 9.26 1.28 4.02
CA LEU A 48 10.07 2.13 3.13
C LEU A 48 10.76 3.29 3.85
N ASN A 49 10.28 3.67 5.03
CA ASN A 49 10.86 4.70 5.90
C ASN A 49 11.84 4.16 6.91
N TYR A 50 11.99 2.83 7.01
CA TYR A 50 12.79 2.19 8.03
C TYR A 50 14.20 2.78 8.06
N GLN A 51 14.59 3.27 9.23
CA GLN A 51 15.90 3.88 9.43
C GLN A 51 16.88 2.83 9.94
N TYR A 52 18.15 2.95 9.55
CA TYR A 52 19.18 1.99 9.96
C TYR A 52 19.44 1.95 11.48
N PHE A 53 18.98 2.97 12.21
CA PHE A 53 19.06 3.04 13.67
C PHE A 53 17.91 2.33 14.39
N GLU A 54 16.85 1.94 13.67
CA GLU A 54 15.71 1.23 14.25
C GLU A 54 16.07 -0.25 14.48
N SER A 55 15.35 -0.89 15.40
CA SER A 55 15.58 -2.31 15.73
C SER A 55 15.08 -3.22 14.62
N ASN A 56 15.87 -4.23 14.25
CA ASN A 56 15.47 -5.26 13.28
C ASN A 56 14.15 -5.94 13.67
N GLN A 57 13.83 -6.04 14.96
CA GLN A 57 12.55 -6.57 15.42
C GLN A 57 11.38 -5.69 14.95
N LEU A 58 11.54 -4.37 14.98
CA LEU A 58 10.52 -3.43 14.52
C LEU A 58 10.30 -3.58 13.01
N PHE A 59 11.36 -3.69 12.21
CA PHE A 59 11.25 -3.98 10.78
C PHE A 59 10.43 -5.25 10.50
N ILE A 60 10.75 -6.34 11.20
CA ILE A 60 10.06 -7.63 11.04
C ILE A 60 8.59 -7.50 11.42
N THR A 61 8.27 -6.82 12.54
CA THR A 61 6.88 -6.59 12.96
C THR A 61 6.09 -5.78 11.93
N GLU A 62 6.66 -4.70 11.40
CA GLU A 62 6.00 -3.88 10.38
C GLU A 62 5.85 -4.66 9.05
N LEU A 63 6.81 -5.52 8.70
CA LEU A 63 6.71 -6.41 7.54
C LEU A 63 5.60 -7.46 7.71
N ILE A 64 5.49 -8.06 8.89
CA ILE A 64 4.39 -9.00 9.22
C ILE A 64 3.05 -8.26 9.14
N GLY A 65 2.97 -7.05 9.70
CA GLY A 65 1.79 -6.18 9.60
C GLY A 65 1.41 -5.87 8.15
N PHE A 66 2.40 -5.58 7.31
CA PHE A 66 2.20 -5.39 5.87
C PHE A 66 1.59 -6.64 5.22
N ILE A 67 2.19 -7.82 5.43
CA ILE A 67 1.68 -9.09 4.87
C ILE A 67 0.25 -9.35 5.36
N LEU A 68 -0.01 -9.17 6.64
CA LEU A 68 -1.34 -9.38 7.22
C LEU A 68 -2.38 -8.43 6.61
N SER A 69 -2.01 -7.17 6.41
CA SER A 69 -2.90 -6.17 5.82
C SER A 69 -3.28 -6.46 4.36
N LEU A 70 -2.45 -7.19 3.60
CA LEU A 70 -2.76 -7.57 2.23
C LEU A 70 -3.89 -8.62 2.14
N PHE A 71 -4.14 -9.40 3.20
CA PHE A 71 -5.25 -10.35 3.19
C PHE A 71 -6.62 -9.66 3.10
N LEU A 72 -6.75 -8.43 3.60
CA LEU A 72 -8.00 -7.65 3.53
C LEU A 72 -8.46 -7.41 2.08
N PRO A 73 -7.66 -6.73 1.21
CA PRO A 73 -8.05 -6.53 -0.17
C PRO A 73 -8.11 -7.84 -0.97
N ILE A 74 -7.26 -8.83 -0.68
CA ILE A 74 -7.29 -10.13 -1.36
C ILE A 74 -8.61 -10.88 -1.04
N ALA A 75 -9.01 -10.95 0.23
CA ALA A 75 -10.25 -11.61 0.61
C ALA A 75 -11.46 -10.93 -0.03
N TYR A 76 -11.46 -9.60 -0.11
CA TYR A 76 -12.52 -8.84 -0.77
C TYR A 76 -12.55 -9.06 -2.29
N LEU A 77 -11.38 -9.16 -2.94
CA LEU A 77 -11.29 -9.54 -4.36
C LEU A 77 -11.84 -10.94 -4.61
N VAL A 78 -11.51 -11.91 -3.76
CA VAL A 78 -12.07 -13.28 -3.86
C VAL A 78 -13.59 -13.28 -3.69
N TYR A 79 -14.11 -12.47 -2.77
CA TYR A 79 -15.56 -12.29 -2.60
C TYR A 79 -16.21 -11.69 -3.85
N LEU A 80 -15.63 -10.62 -4.40
CA LEU A 80 -16.15 -9.98 -5.62
C LEU A 80 -16.13 -10.93 -6.82
N ASN A 81 -15.07 -11.71 -6.98
CA ASN A 81 -14.94 -12.68 -8.06
C ASN A 81 -15.92 -13.85 -7.94
N LYS A 82 -16.42 -14.18 -6.75
CA LYS A 82 -17.47 -15.19 -6.55
C LYS A 82 -18.88 -14.63 -6.74
N LYS A 83 -19.05 -13.32 -6.61
CA LYS A 83 -20.33 -12.62 -6.75
C LYS A 83 -20.68 -12.38 -8.23
N HIS A 84 -19.66 -12.22 -9.06
CA HIS A 84 -19.75 -12.15 -10.52
C HIS A 84 -19.75 -13.53 -11.15
#